data_AF-A0A9X9F6Z6-F1
#
_entry.id   AF-A0A9X9F6Z6-F1
#
_cell.length_a   1.000
_cell.length_b   1.000
_cell.length_c   1.000
_cell.angle_alpha   90.00
_cell.angle_beta   90.00
_cell.angle_gamma   90.00
#
_symmetry.space_group_name_H-M   'P 1'
#
loop_
_entity.id
_entity.type
_entity.pdbx_description
1 polymer ?
#
loop_
_entity_poly.entity_id
_entity_poly.type
_entity_poly.pdbx_seq_one_letter_code
_entity_poly.pdbx_strand_id
1 'polypeptide(L)'
;MKGILERTFKLGLHETSPKQEVLAGVTSFFTIVYIMIVNASILSDAGIPLEAGILATVFSSFVGCLLMAFWANAPAILVPGMGVNAFFTYTAVHTLGLTWQ
;
A
#
# COMPACT_ATOMS: atom_id res chain seq x y z
N MET A 1 3.24 -33.36 8.28
CA MET A 1 4.06 -32.43 7.48
C MET A 1 3.52 -31.03 7.70
N LYS A 2 4.27 -30.12 8.36
CA LYS A 2 3.81 -28.73 8.54
C LYS A 2 3.83 -28.04 7.16
N GLY A 3 2.72 -27.40 6.78
CA GLY A 3 2.60 -26.72 5.48
C GLY A 3 3.54 -25.52 5.33
N ILE A 4 3.76 -25.06 4.09
CA ILE A 4 4.67 -23.94 3.76
C ILE A 4 4.33 -22.66 4.55
N LEU A 5 3.05 -22.38 4.75
CA LEU A 5 2.60 -21.23 5.54
C LEU A 5 3.02 -21.32 7.02
N GLU A 6 2.92 -22.50 7.63
CA GLU A 6 3.31 -22.70 9.04
C GLU A 6 4.82 -22.58 9.22
N ARG A 7 5.62 -23.00 8.23
CA ARG A 7 7.09 -22.87 8.28
C ARG A 7 7.55 -21.43 8.12
N THR A 8 6.84 -20.64 7.32
CA THR A 8 7.25 -19.28 6.94
C THR A 8 6.66 -18.24 7.90
N PHE A 9 5.35 -18.26 8.12
CA PHE A 9 4.61 -17.25 8.90
C PHE A 9 4.29 -17.69 10.34
N LYS A 10 4.57 -18.95 10.68
CA LYS A 10 4.38 -19.51 12.04
C LYS A 10 2.97 -19.23 12.59
N LEU A 11 1.94 -19.49 11.79
CA LEU A 11 0.53 -19.20 12.11
C LEU A 11 0.10 -19.80 13.46
N GLY A 12 0.58 -21.01 13.78
CA GLY A 12 0.32 -21.65 15.07
C GLY A 12 0.86 -20.89 16.28
N LEU A 13 1.96 -20.12 16.14
CA LEU A 13 2.46 -19.25 17.22
C LEU A 13 1.64 -17.96 17.37
N HIS A 14 1.01 -17.52 16.28
CA HIS A 14 0.15 -16.33 16.28
C HIS A 14 -1.32 -16.68 16.57
N GLU A 15 -1.61 -17.95 16.88
CA GLU A 15 -2.98 -18.46 17.15
C GLU A 15 -3.96 -18.15 16.00
N THR A 16 -3.48 -18.06 14.76
CA THR A 16 -4.31 -17.74 13.58
C THR A 16 -4.48 -18.95 12.64
N SER A 17 -5.44 -18.83 11.72
CA SER A 17 -5.71 -19.84 10.69
C SER A 17 -5.68 -19.23 9.28
N PRO A 18 -5.37 -20.01 8.23
CA PRO A 18 -5.35 -19.49 6.86
C PRO A 18 -6.67 -18.82 6.42
N LYS A 19 -7.81 -19.33 6.91
CA LYS A 19 -9.12 -18.70 6.64
C LYS A 19 -9.25 -17.33 7.27
N GLN A 20 -8.76 -17.17 8.50
CA GLN A 20 -8.79 -15.91 9.23
C GLN A 20 -7.84 -14.88 8.60
N GLU A 21 -6.65 -15.29 8.16
CA GLU A 21 -5.71 -14.42 7.45
C GLU A 21 -6.28 -13.89 6.13
N VAL A 22 -6.94 -14.76 5.35
CA VAL A 22 -7.61 -14.34 4.11
C VAL A 22 -8.72 -13.32 4.39
N LEU A 23 -9.54 -13.58 5.42
CA LEU A 23 -10.60 -12.65 5.80
C LEU A 23 -10.04 -11.31 6.30
N ALA A 24 -8.97 -11.34 7.09
CA ALA A 24 -8.28 -10.15 7.56
C ALA A 24 -7.74 -9.33 6.37
N GLY A 25 -7.05 -9.98 5.43
CA GLY A 25 -6.52 -9.34 4.23
C GLY A 25 -7.60 -8.68 3.37
N VAL A 26 -8.72 -9.38 3.13
CA VAL A 26 -9.85 -8.82 2.37
C VAL A 26 -10.46 -7.62 3.10
N THR A 27 -10.68 -7.73 4.42
CA THR A 27 -11.26 -6.64 5.22
C THR A 27 -10.37 -5.41 5.20
N SER A 28 -9.06 -5.59 5.38
CA SER A 28 -8.13 -4.49 5.36
C SER A 28 -7.96 -3.88 3.96
N PHE A 29 -8.04 -4.67 2.89
CA PHE A 29 -8.07 -4.15 1.53
C PHE A 29 -9.22 -3.16 1.33
N PHE A 30 -10.44 -3.52 1.72
CA PHE A 30 -11.59 -2.61 1.62
C PHE A 30 -11.47 -1.38 2.53
N THR A 31 -10.76 -1.49 3.65
CA THR A 31 -10.52 -0.36 4.56
C THR A 31 -9.65 0.72 3.92
N ILE A 32 -8.68 0.32 3.10
CA ILE A 32 -7.69 1.25 2.51
C ILE A 32 -7.95 1.57 1.05
N VAL A 33 -8.92 0.90 0.39
CA VAL A 33 -9.17 1.02 -1.05
C VAL A 33 -9.42 2.47 -1.48
N TYR A 34 -10.04 3.28 -0.62
CA TYR A 34 -10.30 4.70 -0.89
C TYR A 34 -9.01 5.51 -1.10
N ILE A 35 -7.90 5.11 -0.47
CA ILE A 35 -6.60 5.79 -0.57
C ILE A 35 -6.06 5.74 -1.99
N MET A 36 -6.40 4.70 -2.77
CA MET A 36 -5.98 4.62 -4.18
C MET A 36 -6.53 5.79 -5.00
N ILE A 37 -7.81 6.14 -4.80
CA ILE A 37 -8.47 7.22 -5.54
C ILE A 37 -8.00 8.57 -5.00
N VAL A 38 -7.96 8.75 -3.68
CA VAL A 38 -7.56 10.03 -3.06
C VAL A 38 -6.10 10.36 -3.34
N ASN A 39 -5.19 9.38 -3.30
CA ASN A 39 -3.79 9.61 -3.65
C ASN A 39 -3.67 10.03 -5.13
N ALA A 40 -4.35 9.32 -6.02
CA ALA A 40 -4.29 9.63 -7.44
C ALA A 40 -4.91 11.01 -7.76
N SER A 41 -5.98 11.42 -7.07
CA SER A 41 -6.54 12.77 -7.26
C SER A 41 -5.57 13.86 -6.83
N ILE A 42 -4.90 13.70 -5.68
CA ILE A 42 -3.89 14.65 -5.20
C ILE A 42 -2.71 14.73 -6.18
N LEU A 43 -2.25 13.59 -6.70
CA LEU A 43 -1.16 13.56 -7.69
C LEU A 43 -1.61 14.14 -9.04
N SER A 44 -2.88 14.01 -9.38
CA SER A 44 -3.46 14.61 -10.59
C SER A 44 -3.47 16.14 -10.54
N ASP A 45 -3.64 16.73 -9.37
CA ASP A 45 -3.52 18.18 -9.19
C ASP A 45 -2.09 18.68 -9.51
N ALA A 46 -1.08 17.83 -9.37
CA ALA A 46 0.31 18.13 -9.76
C ALA A 46 0.54 17.96 -11.27
N GLY A 47 -0.40 17.36 -12.01
CA GLY A 47 -0.30 17.08 -13.44
C GLY A 47 -0.01 15.61 -13.80
N ILE A 48 0.07 14.71 -12.81
CA ILE A 48 0.24 13.27 -13.08
C ILE A 48 -1.08 12.67 -13.59
N PRO A 49 -1.10 11.91 -14.70
CA PRO A 49 -2.32 11.26 -15.17
C PRO A 49 -2.94 10.36 -14.08
N LEU A 50 -4.24 10.49 -13.85
CA LEU A 50 -4.96 9.77 -12.79
C LEU A 50 -4.72 8.25 -12.85
N GLU A 51 -4.84 7.66 -14.05
CA GLU A 51 -4.66 6.23 -14.29
C GLU A 51 -3.24 5.76 -13.95
N ALA A 52 -2.22 6.56 -14.31
CA ALA A 52 -0.84 6.28 -13.98
C ALA A 52 -0.58 6.39 -12.47
N GLY A 53 -1.18 7.38 -11.79
CA GLY A 53 -1.11 7.55 -10.34
C GLY A 53 -1.72 6.37 -9.58
N ILE A 54 -2.88 5.88 -10.02
CA ILE A 54 -3.53 4.69 -9.44
C ILE A 54 -2.63 3.46 -9.63
N LEU A 55 -2.16 3.21 -10.86
CA LEU A 55 -1.34 2.03 -11.16
C LEU A 55 -0.04 2.03 -10.35
N ALA A 56 0.65 3.17 -10.29
CA ALA A 56 1.88 3.33 -9.51
C ALA A 56 1.64 3.09 -8.00
N THR A 57 0.52 3.59 -7.46
CA THR A 57 0.13 3.40 -6.06
C THR A 57 -0.13 1.94 -5.73
N VAL A 58 -0.93 1.27 -6.57
CA VAL A 58 -1.27 -0.15 -6.38
C VAL A 58 -0.02 -1.00 -6.48
N PHE A 59 0.81 -0.76 -7.51
CA PHE A 59 2.02 -1.55 -7.74
C PHE A 59 3.05 -1.37 -6.61
N SER A 60 3.31 -0.13 -6.20
CA SER A 60 4.24 0.15 -5.09
C SER A 60 3.75 -0.43 -3.77
N SER A 61 2.45 -0.30 -3.46
CA SER A 61 1.85 -0.88 -2.25
C SER A 61 1.88 -2.41 -2.29
N PHE A 62 1.62 -3.03 -3.44
CA PHE A 62 1.70 -4.47 -3.64
C PHE A 62 3.12 -4.98 -3.37
N VAL A 63 4.13 -4.37 -4.00
CA VAL A 63 5.54 -4.74 -3.78
C VAL A 63 5.93 -4.53 -2.32
N GLY A 64 5.54 -3.41 -1.71
CA GLY A 64 5.79 -3.15 -0.29
C GLY A 64 5.20 -4.24 0.61
N CYS A 65 3.93 -4.59 0.43
CA CYS A 65 3.27 -5.64 1.19
C CYS A 65 3.96 -7.01 1.00
N LEU A 66 4.46 -7.32 -0.20
CA LEU A 66 5.26 -8.55 -0.43
C LEU A 66 6.58 -8.51 0.36
N LEU A 67 7.27 -7.37 0.39
CA LEU A 67 8.50 -7.23 1.17
C LEU A 67 8.22 -7.39 2.68
N MET A 68 7.12 -6.82 3.18
CA MET A 68 6.71 -7.01 4.58
C MET A 68 6.37 -8.46 4.88
N ALA A 69 5.68 -9.14 3.96
CA ALA A 69 5.30 -10.54 4.12
C ALA A 69 6.52 -11.48 4.11
N PHE A 70 7.43 -11.36 3.12
CA PHE A 70 8.51 -12.33 2.94
C PHE A 70 9.81 -11.96 3.64
N TRP A 71 10.12 -10.67 3.75
CA TRP A 71 11.38 -10.22 4.33
C TRP A 71 11.25 -9.91 5.81
N ALA A 72 10.27 -9.09 6.18
CA ALA A 72 10.02 -8.74 7.58
C ALA A 72 9.21 -9.81 8.33
N ASN A 73 8.44 -10.62 7.61
CA ASN A 73 7.50 -11.59 8.17
C ASN A 73 6.55 -10.95 9.21
N ALA A 74 5.98 -9.80 8.83
CA ALA A 74 5.13 -9.01 9.69
C ALA A 74 3.79 -8.70 9.00
N PRO A 75 2.65 -8.79 9.72
CA PRO A 75 1.32 -8.54 9.17
C PRO A 75 1.04 -7.03 9.08
N ALA A 76 1.77 -6.34 8.20
CA ALA A 76 1.69 -4.90 8.01
C ALA A 76 1.28 -4.56 6.57
N ILE A 77 0.38 -3.59 6.46
CA ILE A 77 -0.10 -3.07 5.18
C ILE A 77 0.65 -1.79 4.87
N LEU A 78 1.29 -1.75 3.70
CA LEU A 78 1.97 -0.57 3.21
C LEU A 78 1.08 0.18 2.23
N VAL A 79 0.90 1.47 2.51
CA VAL A 79 0.01 2.39 1.82
C VAL A 79 0.75 3.72 1.66
N PRO A 80 0.50 4.53 0.60
CA PRO A 80 1.11 5.85 0.48
C PRO A 80 0.81 6.74 1.69
N GLY A 81 1.83 7.49 2.12
CA GLY A 81 1.71 8.48 3.18
C GLY A 81 0.99 9.75 2.71
N MET A 82 -0.21 9.98 3.22
CA MET A 82 -1.09 11.11 2.83
C MET A 82 -0.56 12.52 3.14
N GLY A 83 0.51 12.65 3.93
CA GLY A 83 1.19 13.94 4.10
C GLY A 83 2.23 14.22 3.00
N VAL A 84 2.86 13.16 2.48
CA VAL A 84 3.99 13.28 1.55
C VAL A 84 3.49 13.65 0.15
N ASN A 85 2.37 13.05 -0.28
CA ASN A 85 1.71 13.40 -1.54
C ASN A 85 1.16 14.84 -1.53
N ALA A 86 0.56 15.30 -0.43
CA ALA A 86 0.09 16.67 -0.28
C ALA A 86 1.25 17.68 -0.32
N PHE A 87 2.36 17.39 0.35
CA PHE A 87 3.57 18.20 0.27
C PHE A 87 4.13 18.25 -1.15
N PHE A 88 4.23 17.10 -1.83
CA PHE A 88 4.71 17.02 -3.20
C PHE A 88 3.85 17.88 -4.15
N THR A 89 2.54 17.67 -4.14
CA THR A 89 1.62 18.39 -5.04
C THR A 89 1.56 19.88 -4.72
N TYR A 90 1.16 20.24 -3.50
CA TYR A 90 0.78 21.61 -3.18
C TYR A 90 1.98 22.49 -2.83
N THR A 91 3.01 21.92 -2.20
CA THR A 91 4.23 22.68 -1.88
C THR A 91 5.25 22.58 -3.00
N ALA A 92 5.70 21.38 -3.38
CA ALA A 92 6.81 21.26 -4.33
C ALA A 92 6.41 21.66 -5.76
N VAL A 93 5.27 21.18 -6.27
CA VAL A 93 4.84 21.49 -7.63
C VAL A 93 4.16 22.85 -7.72
N HIS A 94 3.10 23.08 -6.94
CA HIS A 94 2.33 24.34 -7.04
C HIS A 94 3.07 25.56 -6.48
N THR A 95 3.64 25.46 -5.27
CA THR A 95 4.24 26.64 -4.61
C THR A 95 5.66 26.89 -5.09
N LEU A 96 6.49 25.85 -5.20
CA LEU A 96 7.90 25.98 -5.62
C LEU A 96 8.09 25.91 -7.14
N GLY A 97 7.04 25.56 -7.90
CA GLY A 97 7.09 25.51 -9.37
C GLY A 97 7.94 24.37 -9.93
N LEU A 98 8.21 23.32 -9.14
CA LEU A 98 8.99 22.17 -9.60
C LEU A 98 8.15 21.29 -10.54
N THR A 99 8.81 20.64 -11.50
CA THR A 99 8.16 19.68 -12.39
C THR A 99 7.99 18.33 -11.69
N TRP A 100 6.88 17.67 -11.96
CA TRP A 100 6.65 16.29 -11.49
C TRP A 100 7.38 15.25 -12.37
N GLN A 101 7.71 15.62 -13.60
CA GLN A 101 8.52 14.87 -14.58
C GLN A 101 10.00 15.04 -14.26
#